data_AF-A0A101XDP3-F1
#
_entry.id   AF-A0A101XDP3-F1
#
_cell.length_a   1.000
_cell.length_b   1.000
_cell.length_c   1.000
_cell.angle_alpha   90.00
_cell.angle_beta   90.00
_cell.angle_gamma   90.00
#
_symmetry.space_group_name_H-M   'P 1'
#
loop_
_entity.id
_entity.type
_entity.pdbx_description
1 polymer ?
#
loop_
_entity_poly.entity_id
_entity_poly.type
_entity_poly.pdbx_seq_one_letter_code
_entity_poly.pdbx_strand_id
1 'polypeptide(L)'
;DILAYLVKNNYEDPMKGLMDYLDSHGLSRSNYRVIVPTLSALGLWRQGSLTEEARELGKAIIEGGPELPSLLYKIAIKNCALREVIERLADGVPTDEAIRVLGLTRRDEINYTSNLLEIIMGSDEFKCLRYVRSIKNYLRSGNCLNDIEPVKGCAMDLVVTIFNYLLNSKGFHMVGLLNDVDVTVNLSSMSTQIVGDYALIMQGNKPVGALVGDFIITGNNYAPKARETVDKLEPVSTKLMRSNNLVFSIIAVPMVIKGECSRLKVYVMVGNKMGDWIARVFDLP
;
A
#
# COMPACT_ATOMS: atom_id res chain seq x y z
N ASP A 1 22.90 -9.24 7.63
CA ASP A 1 24.23 -9.87 7.76
C ASP A 1 24.20 -11.40 7.65
N ILE A 2 23.54 -12.13 8.55
CA ILE A 2 23.49 -13.62 8.49
C ILE A 2 23.04 -14.13 7.10
N LEU A 3 21.92 -13.62 6.57
CA LEU A 3 21.41 -14.04 5.26
C LEU A 3 22.40 -13.72 4.14
N ALA A 4 23.01 -12.53 4.17
CA ALA A 4 24.03 -12.13 3.21
C ALA A 4 25.25 -13.06 3.27
N TYR A 5 25.70 -13.42 4.47
CA TYR A 5 26.80 -14.37 4.65
C TYR A 5 26.47 -15.75 4.07
N LEU A 6 25.29 -16.29 4.39
CA LEU A 6 24.85 -17.60 3.91
C LEU A 6 24.72 -17.64 2.38
N VAL A 7 24.16 -16.58 1.80
CA VAL A 7 23.98 -16.46 0.34
C VAL A 7 25.32 -16.28 -0.36
N LYS A 8 26.20 -15.39 0.13
CA LYS A 8 27.51 -15.13 -0.48
C LYS A 8 28.38 -16.37 -0.58
N ASN A 9 28.36 -17.20 0.47
CA ASN A 9 29.17 -18.42 0.53
C ASN A 9 28.46 -19.65 -0.08
N ASN A 10 27.21 -19.49 -0.51
CA ASN A 10 26.40 -20.52 -1.19
C ASN A 10 26.47 -21.92 -0.53
N TYR A 11 26.30 -21.97 0.79
CA TYR A 11 26.33 -23.23 1.54
C TYR A 11 25.21 -24.19 1.11
N GLU A 12 25.57 -25.45 0.85
CA GLU A 12 24.60 -26.54 0.59
C GLU A 12 23.74 -26.85 1.82
N ASP A 13 24.33 -26.78 3.02
CA ASP A 13 23.66 -26.86 4.31
C ASP A 13 23.69 -25.48 5.00
N PRO A 14 22.58 -24.72 4.98
CA PRO A 14 22.50 -23.43 5.63
C PRO A 14 22.74 -23.47 7.15
N MET A 15 22.43 -24.59 7.82
CA MET A 15 22.67 -24.71 9.27
C MET A 15 24.16 -24.73 9.57
N LYS A 16 24.95 -25.47 8.79
CA LYS A 16 26.41 -25.44 8.87
C LYS A 16 26.94 -24.02 8.62
N GLY A 17 26.45 -23.36 7.56
CA GLY A 17 26.84 -21.98 7.28
C GLY A 17 26.51 -21.00 8.41
N LEU A 18 25.41 -21.22 9.13
CA LEU A 18 25.04 -20.41 10.30
C LEU A 18 26.02 -20.63 11.46
N MET A 19 26.44 -21.87 11.71
CA MET A 19 27.44 -22.17 12.75
C MET A 19 28.78 -21.52 12.40
N ASP A 20 29.22 -21.62 11.14
CA ASP A 20 30.45 -20.99 10.66
C ASP A 20 30.39 -19.46 10.81
N TYR A 21 29.23 -18.84 10.53
CA TYR A 21 29.01 -17.42 10.76
C TYR A 21 29.16 -17.06 12.25
N LEU A 22 28.52 -17.81 13.14
CA LEU A 22 28.57 -17.55 14.58
C LEU A 22 30.01 -17.67 15.10
N ASP A 23 30.72 -18.73 14.71
CA ASP A 23 32.10 -18.96 15.13
C ASP A 23 33.05 -17.86 14.62
N SER A 24 32.95 -17.50 13.33
CA SER A 24 33.80 -16.48 12.71
C SER A 24 33.60 -15.08 13.29
N HIS A 25 32.44 -14.83 13.91
CA HIS A 25 32.11 -13.55 14.56
C HIS A 25 32.22 -13.61 16.09
N GLY A 26 32.77 -14.71 16.65
CA GLY A 26 32.94 -14.87 18.10
C GLY A 26 31.63 -14.96 18.88
N LEU A 27 30.52 -15.32 18.22
CA LEU A 27 29.20 -15.45 18.80
C LEU A 27 28.96 -16.87 19.31
N SER A 28 28.19 -17.02 20.38
CA SER A 28 27.83 -18.34 20.90
C SER A 28 27.01 -19.11 19.86
N ARG A 29 27.42 -20.35 19.57
CA ARG A 29 26.63 -21.27 18.74
C ARG A 29 25.19 -21.39 19.22
N SER A 30 24.93 -21.34 20.54
CA SER A 30 23.58 -21.41 21.12
C SER A 30 22.59 -20.38 20.56
N ASN A 31 23.07 -19.28 19.97
CA ASN A 31 22.24 -18.26 19.33
C ASN A 31 21.40 -18.82 18.18
N TYR A 32 21.77 -19.96 17.58
CA TYR A 32 20.93 -20.64 16.57
C TYR A 32 19.51 -20.90 17.07
N ARG A 33 19.33 -21.15 18.38
CA ARG A 33 18.03 -21.41 19.03
C ARG A 33 17.09 -20.20 19.01
N VAL A 34 17.62 -19.00 18.77
CA VAL A 34 16.83 -17.77 18.63
C VAL A 34 16.77 -17.36 17.15
N ILE A 35 17.90 -17.42 16.45
CA ILE A 35 18.02 -17.02 15.04
C ILE A 35 17.11 -17.86 14.14
N VAL A 36 17.19 -19.19 14.22
CA VAL A 36 16.44 -20.07 13.31
C VAL A 36 14.93 -19.94 13.53
N PRO A 37 14.40 -19.94 14.78
CA PRO A 37 12.98 -19.65 14.99
C PRO A 37 12.56 -18.26 14.50
N THR A 38 13.40 -17.24 14.68
CA THR A 38 13.10 -15.87 14.19
C THR A 38 13.01 -15.84 12.67
N LEU A 39 14.01 -16.40 11.97
CA LEU A 39 13.99 -16.51 10.50
C LEU A 39 12.81 -17.36 10.02
N SER A 40 12.48 -18.45 10.73
CA SER A 40 11.31 -19.28 10.39
C SER A 40 10.00 -18.51 10.57
N ALA A 41 9.84 -17.74 11.65
CA ALA A 41 8.66 -16.91 11.90
C ALA A 41 8.50 -15.80 10.85
N LEU A 42 9.60 -15.29 10.30
CA LEU A 42 9.61 -14.36 9.18
C LEU A 42 9.41 -15.05 7.81
N GLY A 43 9.33 -16.38 7.78
CA GLY A 43 9.21 -17.17 6.55
C GLY A 43 10.48 -17.23 5.71
N LEU A 44 11.64 -16.92 6.29
CA LEU A 44 12.95 -16.90 5.64
C LEU A 44 13.71 -18.22 5.79
N TRP A 45 13.23 -19.08 6.68
CA TRP A 45 13.79 -20.40 6.93
C TRP A 45 12.68 -21.44 6.99
N ARG A 46 12.83 -22.53 6.23
CA ARG A 46 11.84 -23.61 6.18
C ARG A 46 12.52 -24.95 6.00
N GLN A 47 12.15 -25.93 6.84
CA GLN A 47 12.63 -27.32 6.74
C GLN A 47 14.16 -27.45 6.67
N GLY A 48 14.90 -26.63 7.44
CA GLY A 48 16.37 -26.68 7.47
C GLY A 48 17.06 -25.85 6.39
N SER A 49 16.31 -25.20 5.50
CA SER A 49 16.86 -24.44 4.36
C SER A 49 16.39 -22.99 4.34
N LEU A 50 17.15 -22.14 3.65
CA LEU A 50 16.70 -20.80 3.28
C LEU A 50 15.61 -20.87 2.21
N THR A 51 14.57 -20.06 2.35
CA THR A 51 13.55 -19.88 1.31
C THR A 51 14.08 -19.03 0.16
N GLU A 52 13.34 -18.97 -0.95
CA GLU A 52 13.72 -18.11 -2.08
C GLU A 52 13.70 -16.63 -1.68
N GLU A 53 12.69 -16.20 -0.91
CA GLU A 53 12.65 -14.82 -0.42
C GLU A 53 13.84 -14.47 0.47
N ALA A 54 14.36 -15.45 1.24
CA ALA A 54 15.56 -15.24 2.05
C ALA A 54 16.83 -15.13 1.21
N ARG A 55 16.90 -15.86 0.08
CA ARG A 55 18.01 -15.77 -0.88
C ARG A 55 17.99 -14.45 -1.61
N GLU A 56 16.83 -14.01 -2.09
CA GLU A 56 16.63 -12.70 -2.71
C GLU A 56 17.01 -11.57 -1.75
N LEU A 57 16.51 -11.60 -0.50
CA LEU A 57 16.89 -10.62 0.51
C LEU A 57 18.40 -10.65 0.77
N GLY A 58 19.00 -11.83 0.90
CA GLY A 58 20.44 -11.96 1.10
C GLY A 58 21.25 -11.36 -0.04
N LYS A 59 20.85 -11.56 -1.30
CA LYS A 59 21.46 -10.92 -2.48
C LYS A 59 21.31 -9.40 -2.45
N ALA A 60 20.10 -8.90 -2.20
CA ALA A 60 19.83 -7.46 -2.12
C ALA A 60 20.66 -6.76 -1.04
N ILE A 61 20.89 -7.42 0.11
CA ILE A 61 21.78 -6.91 1.16
C ILE A 61 23.24 -6.84 0.69
N ILE A 62 23.72 -7.85 -0.05
CA ILE A 62 25.10 -7.87 -0.58
C ILE A 62 25.29 -6.78 -1.62
N GLU A 63 24.33 -6.63 -2.52
CA GLU A 63 24.40 -5.75 -3.68
C GLU A 63 24.04 -4.30 -3.35
N GLY A 64 23.38 -4.06 -2.20
CA GLY A 64 22.87 -2.74 -1.83
C GLY A 64 21.81 -2.23 -2.82
N GLY A 65 21.06 -3.16 -3.42
CA GLY A 65 20.16 -2.89 -4.54
C GLY A 65 18.96 -2.00 -4.15
N PRO A 66 18.39 -1.25 -5.11
CA PRO A 66 17.22 -0.39 -4.88
C PRO A 66 15.97 -1.14 -4.40
N GLU A 67 15.90 -2.46 -4.57
CA GLU A 67 14.81 -3.33 -4.14
C GLU A 67 14.83 -3.71 -2.66
N LEU A 68 15.96 -3.48 -1.96
CA LEU A 68 16.14 -3.87 -0.56
C LEU A 68 15.05 -3.29 0.38
N PRO A 69 14.67 -2.00 0.31
CA PRO A 69 13.56 -1.45 1.10
C PRO A 69 12.25 -2.22 0.93
N SER A 70 11.87 -2.55 -0.30
CA SER A 70 10.61 -3.23 -0.62
C SER A 70 10.61 -4.68 -0.13
N LEU A 71 11.73 -5.39 -0.28
CA LEU A 71 11.88 -6.75 0.28
C LEU A 71 11.77 -6.75 1.80
N LEU A 72 12.47 -5.82 2.47
CA LEU A 72 12.41 -5.67 3.92
C LEU A 72 11.00 -5.32 4.41
N TYR A 73 10.30 -4.41 3.73
CA TYR A 73 8.91 -4.07 4.05
C TYR A 73 8.00 -5.31 4.00
N LYS A 74 8.06 -6.08 2.91
CA LYS A 74 7.23 -7.30 2.71
C LYS A 74 7.48 -8.36 3.78
N ILE A 75 8.70 -8.45 4.30
CA ILE A 75 9.06 -9.37 5.38
C ILE A 75 8.62 -8.81 6.73
N ALA A 76 8.91 -7.55 7.01
CA ALA A 76 8.61 -6.90 8.28
C ALA A 76 7.10 -6.87 8.57
N ILE A 77 6.27 -6.63 7.56
CA ILE A 77 4.80 -6.57 7.74
C ILE A 77 4.17 -7.92 8.14
N LYS A 78 4.89 -9.04 7.94
CA LYS A 78 4.45 -10.38 8.40
C LYS A 78 4.62 -10.55 9.91
N ASN A 79 5.51 -9.77 10.53
CA ASN A 79 5.72 -9.77 11.97
C ASN A 79 4.77 -8.76 12.63
N CYS A 80 3.94 -9.22 13.59
CA CYS A 80 2.93 -8.35 14.22
C CYS A 80 3.52 -7.11 14.90
N ALA A 81 4.66 -7.24 15.58
CA ALA A 81 5.29 -6.15 16.32
C ALA A 81 5.89 -5.11 15.36
N LEU A 82 6.62 -5.56 14.34
CA LEU A 82 7.15 -4.65 13.30
C LEU A 82 6.03 -4.01 12.48
N ARG A 83 4.97 -4.75 12.17
CA ARG A 83 3.79 -4.21 11.50
C ARG A 83 3.16 -3.07 12.30
N GLU A 84 2.99 -3.23 13.61
CA GLU A 84 2.46 -2.18 14.48
C GLU A 84 3.33 -0.92 14.43
N VAL A 85 4.66 -1.06 14.53
CA VAL A 85 5.60 0.06 14.43
C VAL A 85 5.50 0.75 13.07
N ILE A 86 5.47 -0.01 11.98
CA ILE A 86 5.33 0.50 10.61
C ILE A 86 4.02 1.27 10.44
N GLU A 87 2.91 0.77 10.98
CA GLU A 87 1.62 1.45 10.92
C GLU A 87 1.64 2.77 11.70
N ARG A 88 2.25 2.80 12.89
CA ARG A 88 2.42 4.05 13.67
C ARG A 88 3.28 5.08 12.93
N LEU A 89 4.38 4.65 12.33
CA LEU A 89 5.22 5.51 11.49
C LEU A 89 4.43 6.07 10.30
N ALA A 90 3.59 5.26 9.66
CA ALA A 90 2.74 5.70 8.56
C ALA A 90 1.65 6.69 9.02
N ASP A 91 1.21 6.60 10.28
CA ASP A 91 0.32 7.57 10.92
C ASP A 91 1.06 8.87 11.35
N GLY A 92 2.37 8.95 11.13
CA GLY A 92 3.20 10.14 11.38
C GLY A 92 3.85 10.20 12.77
N VAL A 93 3.78 9.10 13.54
CA VAL A 93 4.44 9.00 14.85
C VAL A 93 5.97 9.03 14.65
N PRO A 94 6.73 9.81 15.44
CA PRO A 94 8.19 9.81 15.39
C PRO A 94 8.80 8.43 15.67
N THR A 95 9.94 8.12 15.04
CA THR A 95 10.58 6.80 15.12
C THR A 95 10.89 6.37 16.55
N ASP A 96 11.38 7.28 17.38
CA ASP A 96 11.72 7.00 18.78
C ASP A 96 10.48 6.62 19.61
N GLU A 97 9.33 7.23 19.34
CA GLU A 97 8.07 6.90 19.99
C GLU A 97 7.46 5.62 19.41
N ALA A 98 7.57 5.42 18.09
CA ALA A 98 7.09 4.24 17.40
C ALA A 98 7.79 2.98 17.93
N ILE A 99 9.11 3.00 18.12
CA ILE A 99 9.90 1.85 18.61
C ILE A 99 9.57 1.45 20.05
N ARG A 100 9.05 2.37 20.89
CA ARG A 100 8.76 2.07 22.32
C ARG A 100 7.81 0.90 22.52
N VAL A 101 6.91 0.61 21.57
CA VAL A 101 5.99 -0.54 21.69
C VAL A 101 6.70 -1.89 21.62
N LEU A 102 7.94 -1.91 21.09
CA LEU A 102 8.75 -3.12 21.04
C LEU A 102 9.40 -3.45 22.38
N GLY A 103 9.34 -2.55 23.37
CA GLY A 103 9.94 -2.77 24.70
C GLY A 103 11.46 -2.89 24.70
N LEU A 104 12.14 -2.41 23.65
CA LEU A 104 13.60 -2.43 23.55
C LEU A 104 14.21 -1.49 24.59
N THR A 105 15.18 -1.98 25.34
CA THR A 105 15.84 -1.22 26.42
C THR A 105 17.31 -0.96 26.17
N ARG A 106 17.97 -1.81 25.37
CA ARG A 106 19.39 -1.65 25.05
C ARG A 106 19.57 -0.69 23.88
N ARG A 107 20.59 0.17 23.98
CA ARG A 107 20.84 1.25 23.02
C ARG A 107 21.17 0.72 21.62
N ASP A 108 21.96 -0.35 21.54
CA ASP A 108 22.31 -1.02 20.29
C ASP A 108 21.07 -1.61 19.60
N GLU A 109 20.19 -2.30 20.33
CA GLU A 109 18.93 -2.83 19.80
C GLU A 109 18.04 -1.72 19.22
N ILE A 110 17.92 -0.60 19.93
CA ILE A 110 17.17 0.58 19.46
C ILE A 110 17.79 1.14 18.18
N ASN A 111 19.11 1.28 18.13
CA ASN A 111 19.81 1.81 16.96
C ASN A 111 19.65 0.90 15.73
N TYR A 112 19.84 -0.42 15.89
CA TYR A 112 19.65 -1.37 14.78
C TYR A 112 18.21 -1.38 14.28
N THR A 113 17.24 -1.29 15.19
CA THR A 113 15.82 -1.23 14.83
C THR A 113 15.49 0.08 14.10
N SER A 114 16.03 1.20 14.56
CA SER A 114 15.85 2.50 13.90
C SER A 114 16.39 2.48 12.47
N ASN A 115 17.62 1.98 12.28
CA ASN A 115 18.22 1.86 10.95
C ASN A 115 17.41 0.95 10.03
N LEU A 116 16.89 -0.18 10.55
CA LEU A 116 16.00 -1.06 9.79
C LEU A 116 14.75 -0.32 9.32
N LEU A 117 14.11 0.43 10.23
CA LEU A 117 12.89 1.18 9.92
C LEU A 117 13.16 2.29 8.91
N GLU A 118 14.29 3.01 9.00
CA GLU A 118 14.70 4.02 8.02
C GLU A 118 14.82 3.44 6.61
N ILE A 119 15.42 2.24 6.48
CA ILE A 119 15.51 1.55 5.18
C ILE A 119 14.11 1.19 4.69
N ILE A 120 13.26 0.60 5.56
CA ILE A 120 11.87 0.23 5.22
C ILE A 120 11.07 1.46 4.79
N MET A 121 11.26 2.60 5.44
CA MET A 121 10.57 3.85 5.11
C MET A 121 10.93 4.39 3.72
N GLY A 122 12.06 3.94 3.16
CA GLY A 122 12.45 4.22 1.78
C GLY A 122 11.63 3.46 0.73
N SER A 123 10.89 2.41 1.12
CA SER A 123 10.14 1.58 0.18
C SER A 123 8.92 2.30 -0.39
N ASP A 124 8.58 1.96 -1.64
CA ASP A 124 7.40 2.48 -2.29
C ASP A 124 6.12 2.03 -1.55
N GLU A 125 6.10 0.80 -1.03
CA GLU A 125 4.99 0.28 -0.23
C GLU A 125 4.75 1.08 1.06
N PHE A 126 5.82 1.45 1.78
CA PHE A 126 5.69 2.27 2.98
C PHE A 126 5.21 3.69 2.66
N LYS A 127 5.81 4.32 1.64
CA LYS A 127 5.38 5.65 1.16
C LYS A 127 3.91 5.63 0.76
N CYS A 128 3.47 4.54 0.14
CA CYS A 128 2.08 4.30 -0.20
C CYS A 128 1.17 4.26 1.01
N LEU A 129 1.52 3.42 1.98
CA LEU A 129 0.78 3.28 3.23
C LEU A 129 0.65 4.65 3.93
N ARG A 130 1.78 5.36 4.09
CA ARG A 130 1.84 6.68 4.72
C ARG A 130 0.94 7.69 4.00
N TYR A 131 0.99 7.71 2.67
CA TYR A 131 0.16 8.61 1.87
C TYR A 131 -1.35 8.31 2.04
N VAL A 132 -1.73 7.03 1.96
CA VAL A 132 -3.12 6.59 2.18
C VAL A 132 -3.60 6.93 3.60
N ARG A 133 -2.75 6.78 4.62
CA ARG A 133 -3.06 7.17 6.01
C ARG A 133 -3.29 8.67 6.14
N SER A 134 -2.43 9.48 5.52
CA SER A 134 -2.58 10.94 5.46
C SER A 134 -3.94 11.34 4.85
N ILE A 135 -4.33 10.71 3.74
CA ILE A 135 -5.62 10.95 3.09
C ILE A 135 -6.78 10.51 4.00
N LYS A 136 -6.70 9.34 4.64
CA LYS A 136 -7.75 8.90 5.59
C LYS A 136 -7.91 9.87 6.75
N ASN A 137 -6.80 10.40 7.28
CA ASN A 137 -6.82 11.37 8.37
C ASN A 137 -7.41 12.71 7.93
N TYR A 138 -7.05 13.19 6.73
CA TYR A 138 -7.67 14.34 6.08
C TYR A 138 -9.19 14.17 5.97
N LEU A 139 -9.64 13.07 5.37
CA LEU A 139 -11.07 12.79 5.15
C LEU A 139 -11.89 12.68 6.46
N ARG A 140 -11.24 12.30 7.57
CA ARG A 140 -11.88 12.23 8.90
C ARG A 140 -11.92 13.56 9.62
N SER A 141 -10.90 14.39 9.47
CA SER A 141 -10.71 15.59 10.28
C SER A 141 -11.06 16.90 9.57
N GLY A 142 -11.02 16.94 8.24
CA GLY A 142 -11.13 18.18 7.45
C GLY A 142 -9.94 19.14 7.65
N ASN A 143 -8.86 18.67 8.28
CA ASN A 143 -7.64 19.46 8.44
C ASN A 143 -6.85 19.52 7.13
N CYS A 144 -5.75 20.28 7.11
CA CYS A 144 -4.88 20.34 5.94
C CYS A 144 -4.28 18.98 5.59
N LEU A 145 -4.27 18.66 4.30
CA LEU A 145 -3.57 17.48 3.82
C LEU A 145 -2.06 17.74 3.90
N ASN A 146 -1.34 16.82 4.53
CA ASN A 146 0.13 16.88 4.58
C ASN A 146 0.70 16.84 3.17
N ASP A 147 1.68 17.68 2.87
CA ASP A 147 2.40 17.68 1.59
C ASP A 147 3.34 16.46 1.51
N ILE A 148 2.75 15.31 1.20
CA ILE A 148 3.43 14.05 0.99
C ILE A 148 3.38 13.76 -0.50
N GLU A 149 4.53 13.47 -1.11
CA GLU A 149 4.58 13.08 -2.51
C GLU A 149 4.10 11.63 -2.67
N PRO A 150 3.02 11.37 -3.43
CA PRO A 150 2.55 10.02 -3.69
C PRO A 150 3.48 9.29 -4.65
N VAL A 151 3.58 7.98 -4.44
CA VAL A 151 4.27 7.09 -5.38
C VAL A 151 3.26 6.65 -6.45
N LYS A 152 3.70 6.54 -7.71
CA LYS A 152 2.84 6.15 -8.83
C LYS A 152 2.12 4.81 -8.61
N GLY A 153 2.77 3.85 -7.94
CA GLY A 153 2.19 2.55 -7.60
C GLY A 153 0.98 2.60 -6.64
N CYS A 154 0.65 3.77 -6.08
CA CYS A 154 -0.39 3.95 -5.07
C CYS A 154 -1.74 4.38 -5.60
N ALA A 155 -1.86 4.56 -6.92
CA ALA A 155 -3.07 5.10 -7.53
C ALA A 155 -4.31 4.33 -7.10
N MET A 156 -4.29 2.99 -7.19
CA MET A 156 -5.46 2.18 -6.87
C MET A 156 -5.80 2.14 -5.37
N ASP A 157 -4.82 2.09 -4.48
CA ASP A 157 -5.07 2.18 -3.03
C ASP A 157 -5.71 3.52 -2.64
N LEU A 158 -5.28 4.61 -3.28
CA LEU A 158 -5.87 5.93 -3.09
C LEU A 158 -7.30 6.00 -3.63
N VAL A 159 -7.49 5.56 -4.87
CA VAL A 159 -8.78 5.54 -5.56
C VAL A 159 -9.80 4.74 -4.76
N VAL A 160 -9.43 3.55 -4.28
CA VAL A 160 -10.27 2.70 -3.43
C VAL A 160 -10.56 3.37 -2.09
N THR A 161 -9.58 4.02 -1.47
CA THR A 161 -9.76 4.74 -0.21
C THR A 161 -10.81 5.86 -0.36
N ILE A 162 -10.72 6.65 -1.42
CA ILE A 162 -11.65 7.76 -1.68
C ILE A 162 -13.02 7.25 -2.09
N PHE A 163 -13.07 6.22 -2.94
CA PHE A 163 -14.34 5.56 -3.29
C PHE A 163 -15.07 5.05 -2.03
N ASN A 164 -14.37 4.36 -1.14
CA ASN A 164 -14.95 3.89 0.12
C ASN A 164 -15.40 5.04 1.02
N TYR A 165 -14.71 6.18 1.02
CA TYR A 165 -15.18 7.37 1.72
C TYR A 165 -16.48 7.93 1.11
N LEU A 166 -16.56 8.04 -0.22
CA LEU A 166 -17.77 8.52 -0.91
C LEU A 166 -18.98 7.61 -0.69
N LEU A 167 -18.76 6.29 -0.58
CA LEU A 167 -19.80 5.34 -0.21
C LEU A 167 -20.26 5.52 1.25
N ASN A 168 -19.33 5.65 2.20
CA ASN A 168 -19.61 5.60 3.64
C ASN A 168 -19.99 6.94 4.27
N SER A 169 -19.62 8.09 3.68
CA SER A 169 -19.92 9.44 4.20
C SER A 169 -21.40 9.85 3.99
N LYS A 170 -22.32 8.89 4.19
CA LYS A 170 -23.78 8.92 3.98
C LYS A 170 -24.28 8.62 2.57
N GLY A 171 -23.49 8.05 1.65
CA GLY A 171 -23.96 7.53 0.35
C GLY A 171 -24.59 8.55 -0.63
N PHE A 172 -24.95 9.75 -0.19
CA PHE A 172 -25.66 10.78 -0.96
C PHE A 172 -24.92 11.17 -2.24
N HIS A 173 -23.59 11.19 -2.20
CA HIS A 173 -22.77 11.56 -3.35
C HIS A 173 -22.84 10.51 -4.48
N MET A 174 -22.85 9.22 -4.15
CA MET A 174 -22.82 8.14 -5.13
C MET A 174 -24.20 7.66 -5.55
N VAL A 175 -25.21 7.64 -4.66
CA VAL A 175 -26.58 7.19 -5.00
C VAL A 175 -27.16 8.04 -6.13
N GLY A 176 -27.07 9.37 -6.03
CA GLY A 176 -27.57 10.26 -7.09
C GLY A 176 -26.87 10.01 -8.42
N LEU A 177 -25.55 9.88 -8.39
CA LEU A 177 -24.74 9.70 -9.60
C LEU A 177 -25.03 8.36 -10.31
N LEU A 178 -25.25 7.29 -9.55
CA LEU A 178 -25.60 5.96 -10.10
C LEU A 178 -27.03 5.94 -10.65
N ASN A 179 -27.97 6.58 -9.95
CA ASN A 179 -29.36 6.69 -10.41
C ASN A 179 -29.48 7.51 -11.70
N ASP A 180 -28.64 8.55 -11.89
CA ASP A 180 -28.62 9.37 -13.10
C ASP A 180 -28.27 8.58 -14.38
N VAL A 181 -27.71 7.36 -14.25
CA VAL A 181 -27.39 6.43 -15.35
C VAL A 181 -28.09 5.08 -15.21
N ASP A 182 -29.22 5.04 -14.51
CA ASP A 182 -30.08 3.87 -14.32
C ASP A 182 -29.37 2.66 -13.65
N VAL A 183 -28.36 2.91 -12.83
CA VAL A 183 -27.66 1.86 -12.07
C VAL A 183 -28.27 1.71 -10.69
N THR A 184 -29.06 0.66 -10.49
CA THR A 184 -29.66 0.34 -9.19
C THR A 184 -28.87 -0.72 -8.45
N VAL A 185 -28.21 -0.32 -7.37
CA VAL A 185 -27.32 -1.19 -6.58
C VAL A 185 -27.42 -0.87 -5.09
N ASN A 186 -27.24 -1.89 -4.24
CA ASN A 186 -27.24 -1.66 -2.79
C ASN A 186 -25.83 -1.28 -2.31
N LEU A 187 -25.61 0.02 -2.08
CA LEU A 187 -24.32 0.55 -1.64
C LEU A 187 -23.86 0.00 -0.28
N SER A 188 -24.80 -0.37 0.61
CA SER A 188 -24.43 -0.80 1.97
C SER A 188 -23.80 -2.20 2.02
N SER A 189 -23.89 -2.97 0.93
CA SER A 189 -23.31 -4.32 0.82
C SER A 189 -22.18 -4.41 -0.19
N MET A 190 -21.67 -3.26 -0.64
CA MET A 190 -20.55 -3.20 -1.57
C MET A 190 -19.21 -3.38 -0.86
N SER A 191 -18.30 -4.07 -1.54
CA SER A 191 -16.88 -4.09 -1.20
C SER A 191 -16.04 -3.95 -2.47
N THR A 192 -14.76 -3.61 -2.29
CA THR A 192 -13.80 -3.47 -3.39
C THR A 192 -12.70 -4.50 -3.29
N GLN A 193 -12.32 -5.10 -4.42
CA GLN A 193 -11.17 -5.99 -4.53
C GLN A 193 -10.22 -5.48 -5.61
N ILE A 194 -8.99 -5.11 -5.25
CA ILE A 194 -7.96 -4.67 -6.20
C ILE A 194 -7.48 -5.87 -7.03
N VAL A 195 -7.42 -5.70 -8.35
CA VAL A 195 -6.98 -6.69 -9.35
C VAL A 195 -5.99 -6.00 -10.30
N GLY A 196 -4.74 -5.86 -9.86
CA GLY A 196 -3.72 -5.11 -10.60
C GLY A 196 -4.07 -3.63 -10.66
N ASP A 197 -4.27 -3.11 -11.87
CA ASP A 197 -4.45 -1.66 -12.14
C ASP A 197 -5.90 -1.18 -12.03
N TYR A 198 -6.83 -2.03 -11.61
CA TYR A 198 -8.24 -1.69 -11.36
C TYR A 198 -8.76 -2.43 -10.14
N ALA A 199 -9.96 -2.09 -9.69
CA ALA A 199 -10.67 -2.82 -8.65
C ALA A 199 -12.04 -3.30 -9.12
N LEU A 200 -12.45 -4.48 -8.67
CA LEU A 200 -13.80 -4.98 -8.84
C LEU A 200 -14.67 -4.50 -7.67
N ILE A 201 -15.86 -4.00 -8.01
CA ILE A 201 -16.91 -3.68 -7.04
C ILE A 201 -17.78 -4.93 -6.89
N MET A 202 -17.79 -5.46 -5.68
CA MET A 202 -18.42 -6.73 -5.33
C MET A 202 -19.70 -6.48 -4.54
N GLN A 203 -20.75 -7.28 -4.80
CA GLN A 203 -21.96 -7.32 -4.00
C GLN A 203 -22.30 -8.78 -3.70
N GLY A 204 -22.24 -9.18 -2.41
CA GLY A 204 -22.50 -10.57 -2.00
C GLY A 204 -21.64 -11.60 -2.75
N ASN A 205 -20.33 -11.31 -2.92
CA ASN A 205 -19.34 -12.09 -3.66
C ASN A 205 -19.50 -12.15 -5.19
N LYS A 206 -20.41 -11.37 -5.79
CA LYS A 206 -20.50 -11.23 -7.25
C LYS A 206 -19.92 -9.89 -7.71
N PRO A 207 -19.07 -9.86 -8.74
CA PRO A 207 -18.63 -8.60 -9.33
C PRO A 207 -19.81 -7.96 -10.06
N VAL A 208 -20.13 -6.72 -9.69
CA VAL A 208 -21.25 -5.94 -10.26
C VAL A 208 -20.77 -4.71 -11.01
N GLY A 209 -19.60 -4.19 -10.66
CA GLY A 209 -19.00 -3.04 -11.32
C GLY A 209 -17.47 -3.08 -11.29
N ALA A 210 -16.86 -2.15 -12.02
CA ALA A 210 -15.43 -1.90 -11.97
C ALA A 210 -15.15 -0.50 -11.44
N LEU A 211 -14.02 -0.34 -10.77
CA LEU A 211 -13.46 0.94 -10.34
C LEU A 211 -12.08 1.07 -10.98
N VAL A 212 -11.91 2.10 -11.79
CA VAL A 212 -10.65 2.48 -12.42
C VAL A 212 -10.31 3.88 -11.94
N GLY A 213 -9.03 4.19 -11.82
CA GLY A 213 -8.64 5.52 -11.45
C GLY A 213 -7.15 5.78 -11.58
N ASP A 214 -6.83 7.05 -11.44
CA ASP A 214 -5.48 7.57 -11.32
C ASP A 214 -5.56 8.80 -10.44
N PHE A 215 -4.44 9.39 -10.05
CA PHE A 215 -4.41 10.56 -9.19
C PHE A 215 -3.68 11.72 -9.85
N ILE A 216 -4.02 12.94 -9.44
CA ILE A 216 -3.43 14.16 -9.95
C ILE A 216 -2.99 15.02 -8.78
N ILE A 217 -1.81 15.62 -8.94
CA ILE A 217 -1.33 16.70 -8.07
C ILE A 217 -1.25 17.96 -8.93
N THR A 218 -1.82 19.06 -8.44
CA THR A 218 -1.86 20.32 -9.16
C THR A 218 -1.76 21.50 -8.21
N GLY A 219 -1.22 22.63 -8.66
CA GLY A 219 -1.21 23.89 -7.92
C GLY A 219 -2.45 24.76 -8.17
N ASN A 220 -3.40 24.30 -8.99
CA ASN A 220 -4.60 25.04 -9.31
C ASN A 220 -5.86 24.17 -9.18
N ASN A 221 -7.00 24.81 -8.93
CA ASN A 221 -8.30 24.14 -8.87
C ASN A 221 -8.84 23.69 -10.25
N TYR A 222 -8.01 23.69 -11.29
CA TYR A 222 -8.48 23.63 -12.67
C TYR A 222 -8.67 22.17 -13.14
N ALA A 223 -9.89 21.87 -13.61
CA ALA A 223 -10.37 20.54 -13.99
C ALA A 223 -9.86 19.88 -15.29
N PRO A 224 -9.20 20.55 -16.28
CA PRO A 224 -8.89 19.88 -17.56
C PRO A 224 -7.94 18.71 -17.43
N LYS A 225 -6.97 18.76 -16.51
CA LYS A 225 -6.08 17.61 -16.29
C LYS A 225 -6.85 16.37 -15.83
N ALA A 226 -7.86 16.55 -14.97
CA ALA A 226 -8.74 15.44 -14.59
C ALA A 226 -9.54 14.93 -15.78
N ARG A 227 -10.04 15.82 -16.64
CA ARG A 227 -10.74 15.43 -17.86
C ARG A 227 -9.85 14.64 -18.81
N GLU A 228 -8.63 15.12 -19.08
CA GLU A 228 -7.66 14.39 -19.91
C GLU A 228 -7.32 13.01 -19.35
N THR A 229 -7.21 12.88 -18.02
CA THR A 229 -7.00 11.58 -17.37
C THR A 229 -8.22 10.68 -17.54
N VAL A 230 -9.43 11.21 -17.36
CA VAL A 230 -10.68 10.46 -17.53
C VAL A 230 -10.85 9.98 -18.97
N ASP A 231 -10.59 10.84 -19.95
CA ASP A 231 -10.68 10.50 -21.38
C ASP A 231 -9.72 9.34 -21.75
N LYS A 232 -8.58 9.22 -21.05
CA LYS A 232 -7.65 8.08 -21.20
C LYS A 232 -8.15 6.81 -20.52
N LEU A 233 -8.86 6.93 -19.40
CA LEU A 233 -9.35 5.81 -18.61
C LEU A 233 -10.70 5.26 -19.13
N GLU A 234 -11.50 6.06 -19.82
CA GLU A 234 -12.82 5.67 -20.33
C GLU A 234 -12.79 4.46 -21.28
N PRO A 235 -11.88 4.36 -22.27
CA PRO A 235 -11.80 3.18 -23.11
C PRO A 235 -11.43 1.92 -22.33
N VAL A 236 -10.54 2.05 -21.33
CA VAL A 236 -10.13 0.95 -20.44
C VAL A 236 -11.32 0.48 -19.60
N SER A 237 -12.03 1.43 -19.00
CA SER A 237 -13.23 1.22 -18.21
C SER A 237 -14.34 0.53 -19.01
N THR A 238 -14.61 1.00 -20.22
CA THR A 238 -15.58 0.39 -21.16
C THR A 238 -15.20 -1.04 -21.52
N LYS A 239 -13.93 -1.28 -21.82
CA LYS A 239 -13.42 -2.63 -22.13
C LYS A 239 -13.60 -3.56 -20.93
N LEU A 240 -13.22 -3.13 -19.74
CA LEU A 240 -13.37 -3.92 -18.50
C LEU A 240 -14.82 -4.28 -18.23
N MET A 241 -15.74 -3.32 -18.34
CA MET A 241 -17.16 -3.53 -18.15
C MET A 241 -17.73 -4.57 -19.13
N ARG A 242 -17.36 -4.47 -20.42
CA ARG A 242 -17.81 -5.41 -21.46
C ARG A 242 -17.22 -6.82 -21.28
N SER A 243 -15.90 -6.90 -21.09
CA SER A 243 -15.20 -8.19 -20.98
C SER A 243 -15.61 -9.00 -19.76
N ASN A 244 -16.00 -8.34 -18.67
CA ASN A 244 -16.41 -8.98 -17.43
C ASN A 244 -17.95 -9.01 -17.23
N ASN A 245 -18.72 -8.56 -18.23
CA ASN A 245 -20.19 -8.45 -18.18
C ASN A 245 -20.71 -7.72 -16.92
N LEU A 246 -20.05 -6.61 -16.57
CA LEU A 246 -20.40 -5.78 -15.42
C LEU A 246 -21.56 -4.84 -15.76
N VAL A 247 -22.30 -4.43 -14.73
CA VAL A 247 -23.49 -3.57 -14.90
C VAL A 247 -23.09 -2.11 -15.11
N PHE A 248 -22.01 -1.69 -14.46
CA PHE A 248 -21.50 -0.32 -14.51
C PHE A 248 -19.99 -0.29 -14.31
N SER A 249 -19.40 0.87 -14.57
CA SER A 249 -18.02 1.17 -14.25
C SER A 249 -17.88 2.58 -13.69
N ILE A 250 -16.92 2.77 -12.80
CA ILE A 250 -16.63 4.05 -12.14
C ILE A 250 -15.18 4.41 -12.44
N ILE A 251 -14.99 5.63 -12.92
CA ILE A 251 -13.69 6.27 -13.04
C ILE A 251 -13.60 7.31 -11.93
N ALA A 252 -12.65 7.16 -11.01
CA ALA A 252 -12.42 8.14 -9.96
C ALA A 252 -11.00 8.70 -10.08
N VAL A 253 -10.91 10.02 -10.15
CA VAL A 253 -9.64 10.76 -10.25
C VAL A 253 -9.51 11.72 -9.07
N PRO A 254 -8.84 11.29 -7.99
CA PRO A 254 -8.44 12.16 -6.90
C PRO A 254 -7.50 13.27 -7.38
N MET A 255 -7.78 14.49 -6.97
CA MET A 255 -6.99 15.68 -7.26
C MET A 255 -6.54 16.33 -5.96
N VAL A 256 -5.23 16.25 -5.68
CA VAL A 256 -4.60 17.02 -4.61
C VAL A 256 -4.24 18.40 -5.15
N ILE A 257 -4.87 19.42 -4.60
CA ILE A 257 -4.60 20.81 -4.90
C ILE A 257 -3.62 21.34 -3.86
N LYS A 258 -2.36 21.53 -4.28
CA LYS A 258 -1.29 22.06 -3.44
C LYS A 258 -1.52 23.54 -3.13
N GLY A 259 -1.27 23.90 -1.87
CA GLY A 259 -1.27 25.26 -1.36
C GLY A 259 -0.73 25.28 0.06
N GLU A 260 -0.88 26.40 0.79
CA GLU A 260 -0.52 26.47 2.22
C GLU A 260 -1.24 25.40 3.06
N CYS A 261 -2.48 25.08 2.66
CA CYS A 261 -3.29 24.00 3.19
C CYS A 261 -3.81 23.20 2.00
N SER A 262 -3.12 22.09 1.67
CA SER A 262 -3.49 21.27 0.51
C SER A 262 -4.89 20.68 0.71
N ARG A 263 -5.69 20.70 -0.37
CA ARG A 263 -7.08 20.23 -0.39
C ARG A 263 -7.25 19.07 -1.35
N LEU A 264 -8.29 18.27 -1.11
CA LEU A 264 -8.62 17.12 -1.95
C LEU A 264 -9.97 17.30 -2.63
N LYS A 265 -9.97 17.16 -3.95
CA LYS A 265 -11.18 17.01 -4.76
C LYS A 265 -11.17 15.65 -5.44
N VAL A 266 -12.31 15.17 -5.87
CA VAL A 266 -12.37 13.96 -6.69
C VAL A 266 -13.33 14.16 -7.84
N TYR A 267 -12.84 13.90 -9.05
CA TYR A 267 -13.67 13.78 -10.24
C TYR A 267 -14.15 12.34 -10.34
N VAL A 268 -15.45 12.12 -10.39
CA VAL A 268 -16.05 10.79 -10.51
C VAL A 268 -16.92 10.75 -11.74
N MET A 269 -16.68 9.76 -12.59
CA MET A 269 -17.48 9.48 -13.78
C MET A 269 -18.01 8.06 -13.70
N VAL A 270 -19.32 7.90 -13.90
CA VAL A 270 -20.02 6.61 -13.83
C VAL A 270 -20.60 6.33 -15.19
N GLY A 271 -20.35 5.12 -15.68
CA GLY A 271 -20.86 4.61 -16.94
C GLY A 271 -21.68 3.35 -16.74
N ASN A 272 -22.78 3.22 -17.48
CA ASN A 272 -23.56 1.99 -17.51
C ASN A 272 -23.22 1.14 -18.76
N LYS A 273 -23.69 -0.11 -18.78
CA LYS A 273 -23.49 -1.02 -19.92
C LYS A 273 -24.11 -0.52 -21.23
N MET A 274 -25.09 0.38 -21.18
CA MET A 274 -25.76 0.97 -22.35
C MET A 274 -24.93 2.08 -23.02
N GLY A 275 -23.88 2.55 -22.36
CA GLY A 275 -22.97 3.58 -22.88
C GLY A 275 -23.30 4.99 -22.39
N ASP A 276 -24.23 5.13 -21.44
CA ASP A 276 -24.49 6.40 -20.79
C ASP A 276 -23.40 6.67 -19.76
N TRP A 277 -22.89 7.90 -19.76
CA TRP A 277 -21.90 8.35 -18.80
C TRP A 277 -22.29 9.68 -18.19
N ILE A 278 -22.09 9.79 -16.88
CA ILE A 278 -22.24 11.05 -16.15
C ILE A 278 -21.03 11.29 -15.28
N ALA A 279 -20.65 12.55 -15.12
CA ALA A 279 -19.54 12.94 -14.27
C ALA A 279 -19.93 14.04 -13.28
N ARG A 280 -19.34 13.97 -12.08
CA ARG A 280 -19.43 15.00 -11.05
C ARG A 280 -18.10 15.19 -10.35
N VAL A 281 -17.88 16.40 -9.85
CA VAL A 281 -16.73 16.73 -9.01
C VAL A 281 -17.22 16.91 -7.59
N PHE A 282 -16.55 16.26 -6.65
CA PHE A 282 -16.82 16.39 -5.22
C PHE A 282 -15.66 17.10 -4.53
N ASP A 283 -15.98 18.12 -3.75
CA ASP A 283 -15.09 18.68 -2.76
C ASP A 283 -15.11 17.77 -1.53
N LEU A 284 -13.92 17.29 -1.11
CA LEU A 284 -13.78 16.52 0.11
C LEU A 284 -13.44 17.49 1.27
N PRO A 285 -13.67 17.09 2.54
CA PRO A 285 -13.67 17.97 3.72
C PRO A 285 -12.50 18.94 3.81
#